data_AF-A0A9E3FPY7-F1
#
_entry.id   AF-A0A9E3FPY7-F1
#
_cell.length_a   1.000
_cell.length_b   1.000
_cell.length_c   1.000
_cell.angle_alpha   90.00
_cell.angle_beta   90.00
_cell.angle_gamma   90.00
#
_symmetry.space_group_name_H-M   'P 1'
#
loop_
_entity.id
_entity.type
_entity.pdbx_description
1 polymer ?
#
loop_
_entity_poly.entity_id
_entity_poly.type
_entity_poly.pdbx_seq_one_letter_code
_entity_poly.pdbx_strand_id
1 'polypeptide(L)'
;MPVWKIVEAANGFDRARKLLIAAYIALPCSASAQPQNTSTIEAAPPGRPYDYVVHVQNTYDYRYNPEVRRDRILLAGRVARPFCPKIQIVGETKFKTEIFGLTTGKPDYVVYLKCSP
;
A
#
# COMPACT_ATOMS: atom_id res chain seq x y z
N MET A 1 -19.98 7.74 60.17
CA MET A 1 -19.34 7.58 58.84
C MET A 1 -20.35 8.05 57.78
N PRO A 2 -20.15 9.19 57.10
CA PRO A 2 -21.20 9.72 56.23
C PRO A 2 -21.19 9.03 54.85
N VAL A 3 -22.38 8.54 54.46
CA VAL A 3 -22.70 7.80 53.23
C VAL A 3 -22.35 8.57 51.94
N TRP A 4 -22.16 9.89 52.01
CA TRP A 4 -21.86 10.74 50.86
C TRP A 4 -20.49 10.50 50.19
N LYS A 5 -19.49 9.96 50.90
CA LYS A 5 -18.18 9.69 50.29
C LYS A 5 -18.17 8.55 49.25
N ILE A 6 -19.21 7.71 49.21
CA ILE A 6 -19.28 6.56 48.30
C ILE A 6 -19.78 6.98 46.90
N VAL A 7 -20.62 8.03 46.82
CA VAL A 7 -21.22 8.48 45.55
C VAL A 7 -20.20 9.21 44.65
N GLU A 8 -19.26 9.96 45.25
CA GLU A 8 -18.21 10.66 44.48
C GLU A 8 -17.18 9.70 43.87
N ALA A 9 -16.89 8.58 44.53
CA ALA A 9 -15.94 7.58 44.02
C ALA A 9 -16.50 6.82 42.79
N ALA A 10 -17.82 6.58 42.74
CA ALA A 10 -18.45 5.87 41.63
C ALA A 10 -18.46 6.70 40.32
N ASN A 11 -18.65 8.01 40.41
CA ASN A 11 -18.68 8.91 39.25
C ASN A 11 -17.28 9.14 38.61
N GLY A 12 -16.21 9.03 39.39
CA GLY A 12 -14.84 9.14 38.88
C GLY A 12 -14.42 7.91 38.06
N PHE A 13 -14.84 6.72 38.49
CA PHE A 13 -14.50 5.45 37.85
C PHE A 13 -15.16 5.30 36.46
N ASP A 14 -16.40 5.78 36.32
CA ASP A 14 -17.16 5.74 35.07
C ASP A 14 -16.63 6.74 34.02
N ARG A 15 -16.19 7.93 34.46
CA ARG A 15 -15.51 8.91 33.60
C ARG A 15 -14.13 8.42 33.15
N ALA A 16 -13.34 7.84 34.06
CA ALA A 16 -12.03 7.29 33.72
C ALA A 16 -12.14 6.12 32.73
N ARG A 17 -13.14 5.25 32.89
CA ARG A 17 -13.43 4.14 31.98
C ARG A 17 -13.88 4.62 30.59
N LYS A 18 -14.71 5.67 30.51
CA LYS A 18 -15.12 6.27 29.23
C LYS A 18 -13.97 6.97 28.50
N LEU A 19 -13.07 7.63 29.24
CA LEU A 19 -11.87 8.27 28.65
C LEU A 19 -10.86 7.24 28.13
N LEU A 20 -10.69 6.11 28.83
CA LEU A 20 -9.81 5.03 28.36
C LEU A 20 -10.35 4.32 27.10
N ILE A 21 -11.67 4.17 26.97
CA ILE A 21 -12.29 3.58 25.77
C ILE A 21 -12.15 4.53 24.57
N ALA A 22 -12.28 5.85 24.76
CA ALA A 22 -12.13 6.83 23.69
C ALA A 22 -10.69 6.94 23.16
N ALA A 23 -9.68 6.71 24.01
CA ALA A 23 -8.27 6.77 23.61
C ALA A 23 -7.83 5.60 22.71
N TYR A 24 -8.49 4.44 22.77
CA TYR A 24 -8.16 3.27 21.94
C TYR A 24 -8.57 3.42 20.46
N ILE A 25 -9.49 4.33 20.15
CA ILE A 25 -10.02 4.52 18.78
C ILE A 25 -9.10 5.40 17.93
N ALA A 26 -8.12 6.07 18.54
CA ALA A 26 -7.24 7.04 17.87
C ALA A 26 -5.81 6.51 17.62
N LEU A 27 -5.63 5.19 17.41
CA LEU A 27 -4.39 4.69 16.81
C LEU A 27 -4.54 4.70 15.27
N PRO A 28 -3.94 5.68 14.55
CA PRO A 28 -3.73 5.53 13.12
C PRO A 28 -2.67 4.43 12.92
N CYS A 29 -3.14 3.19 12.87
CA CYS A 29 -2.34 2.07 12.40
C CYS A 29 -2.27 2.20 10.87
N SER A 30 -1.37 3.06 10.38
CA SER A 30 -1.03 3.13 8.96
C SER A 30 0.46 2.92 8.75
N ALA A 31 1.03 1.96 9.50
CA ALA A 31 2.24 1.30 9.07
C ALA A 31 1.85 0.29 7.98
N SER A 32 1.60 0.79 6.77
CA SER A 32 1.58 -0.05 5.58
C SER A 32 3.00 -0.56 5.36
N ALA A 33 3.30 -1.75 5.90
CA ALA A 33 4.45 -2.50 5.45
C ALA A 33 4.13 -2.97 4.03
N GLN A 34 4.46 -2.14 3.04
CA GLN A 34 4.41 -2.54 1.64
C GLN A 34 5.25 -3.82 1.52
N PRO A 35 4.68 -4.97 1.12
CA PRO A 35 5.44 -6.19 0.99
C PRO A 35 6.54 -5.96 -0.06
N GLN A 36 7.76 -5.75 0.44
CA GLN A 36 8.95 -5.76 -0.39
C GLN A 36 9.00 -7.16 -0.97
N ASN A 37 8.88 -7.29 -2.30
CA ASN A 37 8.93 -8.52 -3.11
C ASN A 37 7.61 -9.07 -3.67
N THR A 38 6.44 -8.46 -3.44
CA THR A 38 5.22 -8.86 -4.19
C THR A 38 4.78 -7.76 -5.14
N SER A 39 4.25 -8.17 -6.29
CA SER A 39 3.68 -7.22 -7.23
C SER A 39 2.31 -6.78 -6.74
N THR A 40 2.07 -5.47 -6.68
CA THR A 40 0.81 -4.89 -6.22
C THR A 40 0.16 -4.08 -7.34
N ILE A 41 -1.16 -3.92 -7.25
CA ILE A 41 -1.95 -3.14 -8.20
C ILE A 41 -2.76 -2.09 -7.44
N GLU A 42 -2.76 -0.87 -7.95
CA GLU A 42 -3.50 0.26 -7.42
C GLU A 42 -4.37 0.86 -8.53
N ALA A 43 -5.60 1.24 -8.20
CA ALA A 43 -6.47 1.97 -9.11
C ALA A 43 -6.02 3.44 -9.19
N ALA A 44 -5.94 3.97 -10.41
CA ALA A 44 -5.58 5.36 -10.61
C ALA A 44 -6.71 6.29 -10.14
N PRO A 45 -6.37 7.47 -9.58
CA PRO A 45 -7.34 8.53 -9.37
C PRO A 45 -8.03 8.93 -10.70
N PRO A 46 -9.29 9.40 -10.65
CA PRO A 46 -10.00 9.83 -11.85
C PRO A 46 -9.26 10.97 -12.58
N GLY A 47 -9.37 11.00 -13.92
CA GLY A 47 -8.73 12.01 -14.76
C GLY A 47 -7.27 11.72 -15.15
N ARG A 48 -6.72 10.57 -14.76
CA ARG A 48 -5.42 10.09 -15.24
C ARG A 48 -5.52 9.46 -16.64
N PRO A 49 -4.44 9.45 -17.43
CA PRO A 49 -4.41 8.80 -18.74
C PRO A 49 -4.31 7.26 -18.67
N TYR A 50 -4.32 6.69 -17.46
CA TYR A 50 -4.28 5.26 -17.13
C TYR A 50 -5.31 4.96 -16.04
N ASP A 51 -5.76 3.71 -15.97
CA ASP A 51 -6.77 3.23 -15.02
C ASP A 51 -6.12 2.50 -13.83
N TYR A 52 -4.98 1.84 -14.05
CA TYR A 52 -4.27 1.09 -13.01
C TYR A 52 -2.77 1.38 -13.04
N VAL A 53 -2.17 1.24 -11.86
CA VAL A 53 -0.74 1.30 -11.61
C VAL A 53 -0.31 -0.04 -11.04
N VAL A 54 0.62 -0.72 -11.69
CA VAL A 54 1.18 -1.97 -11.17
C VAL A 54 2.61 -1.73 -10.70
N HIS A 55 2.84 -1.95 -9.42
CA HIS A 55 4.17 -2.02 -8.83
C HIS A 55 4.70 -3.42 -9.06
N VAL A 56 5.72 -3.54 -9.90
CA VAL A 56 6.27 -4.83 -10.30
C VAL A 56 7.37 -5.22 -9.32
N GLN A 57 7.36 -6.47 -8.86
CA GLN A 57 8.40 -6.95 -7.95
C GLN A 57 9.81 -6.78 -8.55
N ASN A 58 10.75 -6.33 -7.74
CA ASN A 58 12.15 -6.10 -8.11
C ASN A 58 13.08 -7.30 -7.80
N THR A 59 12.49 -8.46 -7.54
CA THR A 59 13.21 -9.70 -7.22
C THR A 59 13.25 -10.61 -8.44
N TYR A 60 14.45 -11.13 -8.72
CA TYR A 60 14.69 -12.08 -9.80
C TYR A 60 14.01 -13.41 -9.49
N ASP A 61 13.39 -14.01 -10.50
CA ASP A 61 12.76 -15.32 -10.40
C ASP A 61 13.05 -16.12 -11.68
N TYR A 62 12.79 -17.42 -11.68
CA TYR A 62 12.97 -18.29 -12.83
C TYR A 62 12.10 -17.78 -14.00
N ARG A 63 12.77 -17.37 -15.10
CA ARG A 63 12.17 -16.73 -16.30
C ARG A 63 11.64 -15.30 -16.08
N TYR A 64 12.07 -14.60 -15.04
CA TYR A 64 11.74 -13.20 -14.81
C TYR A 64 12.97 -12.39 -14.41
N ASN A 65 13.31 -11.39 -15.21
CA ASN A 65 14.32 -10.39 -14.89
C ASN A 65 13.70 -8.98 -14.83
N PRO A 66 13.64 -8.32 -13.66
CA PRO A 66 13.03 -7.00 -13.53
C PRO A 66 13.75 -5.89 -14.31
N GLU A 67 15.02 -6.07 -14.69
CA GLU A 67 15.72 -5.13 -15.56
C GLU A 67 15.26 -5.23 -17.03
N VAL A 68 14.69 -6.37 -17.43
CA VAL A 68 14.17 -6.59 -18.78
C VAL A 68 12.74 -6.05 -18.89
N ARG A 69 12.55 -5.01 -19.71
CA ARG A 69 11.24 -4.37 -19.92
C ARG A 69 10.12 -5.34 -20.28
N ARG A 70 10.41 -6.30 -21.15
CA ARG A 70 9.41 -7.29 -21.59
C ARG A 70 8.87 -8.12 -20.43
N ASP A 71 9.75 -8.53 -19.52
CA ASP A 71 9.40 -9.36 -18.38
C ASP A 71 8.52 -8.58 -17.40
N ARG A 72 8.85 -7.30 -17.15
CA ARG A 72 8.01 -6.39 -16.34
C ARG A 72 6.60 -6.25 -16.92
N ILE A 73 6.51 -6.02 -18.23
CA ILE A 73 5.26 -5.87 -18.95
C ILE A 73 4.40 -7.15 -18.85
N LEU A 74 5.01 -8.31 -19.07
CA LEU A 74 4.30 -9.59 -18.99
C LEU A 74 3.80 -9.87 -17.57
N LEU A 75 4.60 -9.57 -16.56
CA LEU A 75 4.21 -9.74 -15.16
C LEU A 75 3.09 -8.76 -14.79
N ALA A 76 3.22 -7.48 -15.15
CA ALA A 76 2.19 -6.47 -14.91
C ALA A 76 0.84 -6.85 -15.56
N GLY A 77 0.87 -7.33 -16.81
CA GLY A 77 -0.31 -7.82 -17.51
C GLY A 77 -0.95 -9.04 -16.82
N ARG A 78 -0.13 -9.96 -16.28
CA ARG A 78 -0.62 -11.12 -15.53
C ARG A 78 -1.31 -10.69 -14.22
N VAL A 79 -0.72 -9.75 -13.50
CA VAL A 79 -1.26 -9.20 -12.24
C VAL A 79 -2.57 -8.46 -12.47
N ALA A 80 -2.65 -7.68 -13.55
CA ALA A 80 -3.82 -6.84 -13.83
C ALA A 80 -4.97 -7.58 -14.54
N ARG A 81 -4.73 -8.73 -15.16
CA ARG A 81 -5.74 -9.50 -15.92
C ARG A 81 -7.07 -9.73 -15.18
N PRO A 82 -7.08 -10.06 -13.87
CA PRO A 82 -8.33 -10.25 -13.12
C PRO A 82 -9.20 -8.99 -13.02
N PHE A 83 -8.59 -7.80 -13.09
CA PHE A 83 -9.26 -6.51 -12.97
C PHE A 83 -9.56 -5.89 -14.33
N CYS A 84 -8.73 -6.22 -15.32
CA CYS A 84 -8.72 -5.62 -16.63
C CYS A 84 -8.45 -6.72 -17.68
N PRO A 85 -9.48 -7.34 -18.26
CA PRO A 85 -9.29 -8.47 -19.18
C PRO A 85 -8.55 -8.09 -20.47
N LYS A 86 -8.78 -6.85 -20.95
CA LYS A 86 -8.11 -6.27 -22.11
C LYS A 86 -7.26 -5.09 -21.66
N ILE A 87 -5.95 -5.31 -21.67
CA ILE A 87 -4.98 -4.36 -21.12
C ILE A 87 -4.23 -3.68 -22.25
N GLN A 88 -4.12 -2.36 -22.16
CA GLN A 88 -3.19 -1.55 -22.93
C GLN A 88 -2.14 -0.97 -21.99
N ILE A 89 -0.87 -1.10 -22.35
CA ILE A 89 0.24 -0.53 -21.58
C ILE A 89 0.49 0.86 -22.10
N VAL A 90 0.32 1.87 -21.24
CA VAL A 90 0.48 3.27 -21.64
C VAL A 90 1.86 3.84 -21.28
N GLY A 91 2.57 3.21 -20.33
CA GLY A 91 3.91 3.63 -19.96
C GLY A 91 4.51 2.81 -18.82
N GLU A 92 5.74 3.14 -18.48
CA GLU A 92 6.44 2.62 -17.30
C GLU A 92 7.37 3.69 -16.71
N THR A 93 7.62 3.60 -15.40
CA THR A 93 8.57 4.42 -14.68
C THR A 93 9.47 3.53 -13.83
N LYS A 94 10.77 3.85 -13.78
CA LYS A 94 11.76 3.25 -12.88
C LYS A 94 12.14 4.27 -11.82
N PHE A 95 11.83 4.00 -10.56
CA PHE A 95 12.26 4.81 -9.43
C PHE A 95 13.58 4.24 -8.89
N LYS A 96 14.68 4.98 -9.08
CA LYS A 96 15.94 4.63 -8.44
C LYS A 96 15.90 5.16 -7.01
N THR A 97 15.82 4.26 -6.04
CA THR A 97 15.87 4.56 -4.60
C THR A 97 17.32 4.62 -4.07
N GLU A 98 18.31 4.38 -4.94
CA GLU A 98 19.72 4.46 -4.59
C GLU A 98 20.17 5.92 -4.45
N ILE A 99 20.54 6.29 -3.22
CA ILE A 99 21.31 7.50 -2.93
C ILE A 99 22.77 7.02 -2.79
N PHE A 100 23.65 7.51 -3.67
CA PHE A 100 25.07 7.14 -3.75
C PHE A 100 25.70 6.90 -2.36
N GLY A 101 25.92 5.64 -2.00
CA GLY A 101 26.65 5.23 -0.80
C GLY A 101 25.86 5.17 0.52
N LEU A 102 24.55 5.48 0.55
CA LEU A 102 23.75 5.49 1.78
C LEU A 102 22.62 4.46 1.79
N THR A 103 22.06 4.13 0.63
CA THR A 103 20.93 3.20 0.52
C THR A 103 21.12 2.35 -0.73
N THR A 104 21.45 1.06 -0.57
CA THR A 104 21.48 0.07 -1.65
C THR A 104 20.06 -0.43 -1.95
N GLY A 105 19.15 0.50 -2.24
CA GLY A 105 17.78 0.19 -2.61
C GLY A 105 17.73 -0.32 -4.05
N LYS A 106 17.13 -1.50 -4.27
CA LYS A 106 16.79 -1.94 -5.63
C LYS A 106 15.75 -0.97 -6.22
N PRO A 107 15.82 -0.70 -7.54
CA PRO A 107 14.85 0.20 -8.17
C PRO A 107 13.43 -0.37 -8.08
N ASP A 108 12.47 0.51 -7.87
CA ASP A 108 11.05 0.17 -7.96
C ASP A 108 10.56 0.41 -9.39
N TYR A 109 9.82 -0.56 -9.92
CA TYR A 109 9.29 -0.52 -11.27
C TYR A 109 7.79 -0.35 -11.22
N VAL A 110 7.30 0.63 -11.96
CA VAL A 110 5.87 0.93 -12.05
C VAL A 110 5.43 0.88 -13.49
N VAL A 111 4.36 0.13 -13.78
CA VAL A 111 3.76 0.03 -15.11
C VAL A 111 2.36 0.62 -15.07
N TYR A 112 2.09 1.54 -16.00
CA TYR A 112 0.79 2.19 -16.13
C TYR A 112 -0.06 1.46 -17.17
N LEU A 113 -1.28 1.12 -16.79
CA LEU A 113 -2.19 0.31 -17.58
C LEU A 113 -3.50 1.05 -17.81
N LYS A 114 -4.04 0.90 -19.01
CA LYS A 114 -5.37 1.34 -19.37
C LYS A 114 -6.21 0.14 -19.79
N CYS A 115 -7.46 0.10 -19.38
CA CYS A 115 -8.40 -0.90 -19.81
C CYS A 115 -9.01 -0.50 -21.14
N SER A 116 -9.00 -1.45 -22.08
CA SER A 116 -9.79 -1.33 -23.29
C SER A 116 -11.14 -2.00 -23.08
N PRO A 117 -12.24 -1.43 -23.60
CA PRO A 117 -13.49 -2.15 -23.72
C PRO A 117 -13.36 -3.39 -24.62
#